data_AF-A0AB38I381-F1
#
_entry.id   AF-A0AB38I381-F1
#
_cell.length_a   1.000
_cell.length_b   1.000
_cell.length_c   1.000
_cell.angle_alpha   90.00
_cell.angle_beta   90.00
_cell.angle_gamma   90.00
#
_symmetry.space_group_name_H-M   'P 1'
#
loop_
_entity.id
_entity.type
_entity.pdbx_description
1 polymer ?
#
loop_
_entity_poly.entity_id
_entity_poly.type
_entity_poly.pdbx_seq_one_letter_code
_entity_poly.pdbx_strand_id
1 'polypeptide(L)'
;MSRNWIAVASANHVRIGREAGFMQVCHGKVAPLRRSAPGDRVIYYSPTETFGGRDRLQAFTAIGMVEETDAYQMEIHPDFRPWRRDVAWWPAMETPIRPLLGRLSFTSGRASWGYQLRFGFFEIDKNDAELIAEAMLSAPEQFELPDRLRSSRKIARAPASASLTRPSSRGSARAIEPNFG
;
A
#
# COMPACT_ATOMS: atom_id res chain seq x y z
N MET A 1 -7.04 -9.74 -20.01
CA MET A 1 -5.89 -10.19 -19.17
C MET A 1 -5.54 -9.06 -18.24
N SER A 2 -5.23 -9.36 -16.98
CA SER A 2 -4.73 -8.37 -16.02
C SER A 2 -3.39 -7.79 -16.48
N ARG A 3 -3.22 -6.48 -16.35
CA ARG A 3 -1.97 -5.77 -16.64
C ARG A 3 -1.08 -5.73 -15.40
N ASN A 4 0.19 -5.42 -15.62
CA ASN A 4 1.18 -5.28 -14.55
C ASN A 4 1.78 -3.89 -14.59
N TRP A 5 1.84 -3.22 -13.44
CA TRP A 5 2.23 -1.82 -13.33
C TRP A 5 3.39 -1.64 -12.37
N ILE A 6 4.34 -0.79 -12.77
CA ILE A 6 5.28 -0.18 -11.83
C ILE A 6 4.73 1.18 -11.41
N ALA A 7 4.62 1.38 -10.10
CA ALA A 7 4.33 2.65 -9.47
C ALA A 7 5.59 3.19 -8.77
N VAL A 8 5.89 4.47 -8.91
CA VAL A 8 7.11 5.07 -8.35
C VAL A 8 6.77 6.09 -7.28
N ALA A 9 7.25 5.85 -6.05
CA ALA A 9 7.06 6.72 -4.89
C ALA A 9 8.16 6.45 -3.83
N SER A 10 8.42 7.39 -2.93
CA SER A 10 9.35 7.16 -1.82
C SER A 10 8.85 6.07 -0.88
N ALA A 11 9.76 5.30 -0.28
CA ALA A 11 9.39 4.13 0.51
C ALA A 11 8.53 4.48 1.73
N ASN A 12 8.84 5.58 2.43
CA ASN A 12 8.03 6.06 3.54
C ASN A 12 6.57 6.33 3.14
N HIS A 13 6.33 6.85 1.94
CA HIS A 13 4.99 7.08 1.40
C HIS A 13 4.30 5.76 1.04
N VAL A 14 5.04 4.83 0.43
CA VAL A 14 4.55 3.50 0.09
C VAL A 14 4.11 2.73 1.34
N ARG A 15 4.88 2.77 2.43
CA ARG A 15 4.54 2.05 3.68
C ARG A 15 3.24 2.55 4.29
N ILE A 16 2.99 3.87 4.27
CA ILE A 16 1.70 4.45 4.70
C ILE A 16 0.55 3.91 3.85
N GLY A 17 0.69 3.94 2.52
CA GLY A 17 -0.32 3.39 1.61
C GLY A 17 -0.54 1.90 1.79
N ARG A 18 0.54 1.14 2.04
CA ARG A 18 0.50 -0.30 2.30
C ARG A 18 -0.28 -0.64 3.56
N GLU A 19 0.00 0.04 4.66
CA GLU A 19 -0.69 -0.15 5.94
C GLU A 19 -2.18 0.22 5.85
N ALA A 20 -2.50 1.21 5.03
CA ALA A 20 -3.87 1.70 4.84
C ALA A 20 -4.63 1.04 3.67
N GLY A 21 -3.99 0.19 2.86
CA GLY A 21 -4.64 -0.55 1.77
C GLY A 21 -4.86 0.22 0.47
N PHE A 22 -4.10 1.28 0.19
CA PHE A 22 -4.26 2.09 -1.03
C PHE A 22 -2.94 2.34 -1.77
N MET A 23 -3.05 2.63 -3.07
CA MET A 23 -2.00 3.28 -3.85
C MET A 23 -2.33 4.75 -4.14
N GLN A 24 -1.29 5.57 -4.14
CA GLN A 24 -1.31 6.96 -4.58
C GLN A 24 -0.04 7.20 -5.41
N VAL A 25 -0.20 7.77 -6.60
CA VAL A 25 0.91 7.96 -7.56
C VAL A 25 0.89 9.34 -8.19
N CYS A 26 2.00 9.73 -8.80
CA CYS A 26 2.13 10.95 -9.61
C CYS A 26 1.57 12.22 -8.93
N HIS A 27 1.93 12.43 -7.65
CA HIS A 27 1.46 13.56 -6.83
C HIS A 27 -0.06 13.59 -6.59
N GLY A 28 -0.72 12.43 -6.60
CA GLY A 28 -2.16 12.32 -6.34
C GLY A 28 -3.02 12.64 -7.56
N LYS A 29 -2.49 12.56 -8.78
CA LYS A 29 -3.25 12.77 -10.02
C LYS A 29 -4.10 11.54 -10.35
N VAL A 30 -5.29 11.78 -10.91
CA VAL A 30 -6.24 10.72 -11.30
C VAL A 30 -5.84 10.00 -12.59
N ALA A 31 -5.22 10.69 -13.54
CA ALA A 31 -5.00 10.17 -14.89
C ALA A 31 -4.19 8.85 -14.91
N PRO A 32 -3.14 8.66 -14.10
CA PRO A 32 -2.44 7.37 -14.01
C PRO A 32 -3.32 6.25 -13.44
N LEU A 33 -4.10 6.54 -12.38
CA LEU A 33 -4.95 5.55 -11.71
C LEU A 33 -6.11 5.05 -12.58
N ARG A 34 -6.56 5.87 -13.53
CA ARG A 34 -7.57 5.49 -14.54
C ARG A 34 -7.06 4.48 -15.56
N ARG A 35 -5.74 4.32 -15.70
CA ARG A 35 -5.15 3.34 -16.63
C ARG A 35 -5.17 1.93 -16.06
N SER A 36 -5.12 1.79 -14.73
CA SER A 36 -5.28 0.49 -14.05
C SER A 36 -6.75 0.12 -13.89
N ALA A 37 -7.04 -1.17 -13.95
CA ALA A 37 -8.35 -1.76 -13.70
C ALA A 37 -8.31 -2.74 -12.51
N PRO A 38 -9.46 -3.08 -11.90
CA PRO A 38 -9.52 -4.16 -10.92
C PRO A 38 -8.89 -5.45 -11.46
N GLY A 39 -8.15 -6.16 -10.60
CA GLY A 39 -7.41 -7.37 -10.96
C GLY A 39 -6.03 -7.13 -11.60
N ASP A 40 -5.68 -5.88 -11.93
CA ASP A 40 -4.31 -5.53 -12.34
C ASP A 40 -3.34 -5.68 -11.17
N ARG A 41 -2.09 -6.04 -11.47
CA ARG A 41 -1.01 -6.11 -10.47
C ARG A 41 -0.27 -4.78 -10.42
N VAL A 42 0.05 -4.33 -9.21
CA VAL A 42 0.84 -3.11 -8.97
C VAL A 42 2.04 -3.46 -8.11
N ILE A 43 3.21 -2.99 -8.56
CA ILE A 43 4.48 -3.12 -7.86
C ILE A 43 5.03 -1.71 -7.63
N TYR A 44 5.29 -1.37 -6.37
CA TYR A 44 5.97 -0.12 -6.04
C TYR A 44 7.48 -0.28 -6.17
N TYR A 45 8.10 0.65 -6.89
CA TYR A 45 9.54 0.90 -6.87
C TYR A 45 9.82 2.24 -6.16
N SER A 46 10.77 2.23 -5.24
CA SER A 46 11.17 3.39 -4.46
C SER A 46 12.61 3.79 -4.76
N PRO A 47 12.84 4.91 -5.47
CA PRO A 47 14.19 5.41 -5.72
C PRO A 47 14.85 5.92 -4.42
N THR A 48 14.03 6.46 -3.51
CA THR A 48 14.43 7.02 -2.21
C THR A 48 13.60 6.39 -1.09
N GLU A 49 14.18 6.34 0.09
CA GLU A 49 13.53 6.04 1.37
C GLU A 49 12.61 7.20 1.77
N THR A 50 13.12 8.44 1.72
CA THR A 50 12.38 9.63 2.17
C THR A 50 11.82 10.46 1.02
N PHE A 51 10.65 11.08 1.25
CA PHE A 51 10.01 11.95 0.28
C PHE A 51 10.79 13.25 0.12
N GLY A 52 11.19 13.59 -1.12
CA GLY A 52 12.02 14.77 -1.41
C GLY A 52 13.47 14.66 -0.92
N GLY A 53 13.86 13.51 -0.37
CA GLY A 53 15.21 13.25 0.10
C GLY A 53 16.22 13.05 -1.02
N ARG A 54 17.50 13.09 -0.64
CA ARG A 54 18.65 12.77 -1.52
C ARG A 54 19.22 11.38 -1.25
N ASP A 55 18.62 10.64 -0.33
CA ASP A 55 18.96 9.27 -0.02
C ASP A 55 18.60 8.34 -1.19
N ARG A 56 19.19 7.14 -1.20
CA ARG A 56 19.09 6.21 -2.31
C ARG A 56 18.70 4.83 -1.78
N LEU A 57 17.47 4.42 -2.06
CA LEU A 57 16.98 3.09 -1.74
C LEU A 57 17.06 2.16 -2.96
N GLN A 58 16.42 2.55 -4.06
CA GLN A 58 16.35 1.78 -5.31
C GLN A 58 15.90 0.32 -5.10
N ALA A 59 14.74 0.16 -4.48
CA ALA A 59 14.15 -1.15 -4.17
C ALA A 59 12.69 -1.22 -4.62
N PHE A 60 12.22 -2.42 -4.92
CA PHE A 60 10.79 -2.71 -4.93
C PHE A 60 10.30 -2.84 -3.48
N THR A 61 9.24 -2.13 -3.12
CA THR A 61 8.85 -1.92 -1.71
C THR A 61 7.45 -2.44 -1.37
N ALA A 62 6.59 -2.64 -2.36
CA ALA A 62 5.31 -3.30 -2.19
C ALA A 62 4.87 -3.96 -3.50
N ILE A 63 4.05 -5.00 -3.38
CA ILE A 63 3.43 -5.69 -4.50
C ILE A 63 2.02 -6.10 -4.10
N GLY A 64 1.04 -5.88 -4.98
CA GLY A 64 -0.37 -6.08 -4.69
C GLY A 64 -1.25 -6.17 -5.93
N MET A 65 -2.55 -6.31 -5.71
CA MET A 65 -3.57 -6.36 -6.75
C MET A 65 -4.61 -5.26 -6.54
N VAL A 66 -4.97 -4.56 -7.60
CA VAL A 66 -5.99 -3.51 -7.58
C VAL A 66 -7.36 -4.12 -7.25
N GLU A 67 -8.03 -3.58 -6.24
CA GLU A 67 -9.36 -4.06 -5.83
C GLU A 67 -10.48 -3.54 -6.75
N GLU A 68 -11.68 -4.13 -6.61
CA GLU A 68 -12.91 -3.74 -7.31
C GLU A 68 -13.49 -2.42 -6.78
N THR A 69 -12.64 -1.41 -6.66
CA THR A 69 -12.98 -0.04 -6.28
C THR A 69 -12.51 0.92 -7.34
N ASP A 70 -13.32 1.93 -7.64
CA ASP A 70 -12.91 3.05 -8.47
C ASP A 70 -11.87 3.92 -7.76
N ALA A 71 -11.11 4.68 -8.55
CA ALA A 71 -10.25 5.70 -7.97
C ALA A 71 -11.12 6.76 -7.27
N TYR A 72 -10.75 7.14 -6.05
CA TYR A 72 -11.48 8.10 -5.23
C TYR A 72 -10.56 9.20 -4.72
N GLN A 73 -11.14 10.33 -4.33
CA GLN A 73 -10.39 11.41 -3.67
C GLN A 73 -10.48 11.28 -2.17
N MET A 74 -9.38 11.55 -1.50
CA MET A 74 -9.31 11.68 -0.05
C MET A 74 -8.88 13.10 0.28
N GLU A 75 -9.59 13.77 1.18
CA GLU A 75 -9.16 15.07 1.71
C GLU A 75 -8.12 14.83 2.81
N ILE A 76 -6.89 15.30 2.59
CA ILE A 76 -5.80 15.23 3.59
C ILE A 76 -5.55 16.63 4.18
N HIS A 77 -5.77 17.66 3.38
CA HIS A 77 -5.73 19.08 3.75
C HIS A 77 -6.74 19.81 2.85
N PRO A 78 -7.30 20.97 3.25
CA PRO A 78 -8.21 21.75 2.39
C PRO A 78 -7.72 21.94 0.94
N ASP A 79 -6.42 22.20 0.78
CA ASP A 79 -5.76 22.42 -0.51
C ASP A 79 -5.18 21.15 -1.16
N PHE A 80 -5.32 19.98 -0.51
CA PHE A 80 -4.73 18.74 -1.00
C PHE A 80 -5.70 17.56 -0.91
N ARG A 81 -6.26 17.23 -2.08
CA ARG A 81 -7.23 16.13 -2.29
C ARG A 81 -6.66 15.10 -3.28
N PRO A 82 -5.67 14.30 -2.87
CA PRO A 82 -5.08 13.31 -3.75
C PRO A 82 -6.08 12.23 -4.14
N TRP A 83 -5.92 11.72 -5.36
CA TRP A 83 -6.58 10.51 -5.82
C TRP A 83 -5.86 9.27 -5.33
N ARG A 84 -6.65 8.29 -4.89
CA ARG A 84 -6.21 6.98 -4.38
C ARG A 84 -7.00 5.88 -5.06
N ARG A 85 -6.48 4.66 -4.96
CA ARG A 85 -7.18 3.45 -5.37
C ARG A 85 -6.81 2.32 -4.43
N ASP A 86 -7.77 1.47 -4.06
CA ASP A 86 -7.52 0.39 -3.12
C ASP A 86 -6.75 -0.75 -3.78
N VAL A 87 -5.83 -1.31 -3.00
CA VAL A 87 -4.93 -2.39 -3.43
C VAL A 87 -4.81 -3.41 -2.30
N ALA A 88 -5.10 -4.66 -2.62
CA ALA A 88 -4.81 -5.80 -1.77
C ALA A 88 -3.31 -6.10 -1.81
N TRP A 89 -2.57 -5.63 -0.82
CA TRP A 89 -1.12 -5.83 -0.71
C TRP A 89 -0.78 -7.25 -0.22
N TRP A 90 0.20 -7.89 -0.86
CA TRP A 90 0.76 -9.14 -0.37
C TRP A 90 1.83 -8.89 0.70
N PRO A 91 2.03 -9.82 1.67
CA PRO A 91 3.20 -9.81 2.53
C PRO A 91 4.45 -10.04 1.68
N ALA A 92 5.28 -9.00 1.56
CA ALA A 92 6.42 -8.98 0.65
C ALA A 92 7.63 -8.32 1.30
N MET A 93 8.82 -8.77 0.90
CA MET A 93 10.09 -8.20 1.33
C MET A 93 10.52 -7.06 0.40
N GLU A 94 11.06 -5.98 0.98
CA GLU A 94 11.68 -4.93 0.18
C GLU A 94 12.92 -5.49 -0.52
N THR A 95 13.00 -5.32 -1.83
CA THR A 95 13.96 -6.03 -2.68
C THR A 95 14.74 -5.04 -3.54
N PRO A 96 16.08 -4.92 -3.40
CA PRO A 96 16.88 -4.05 -4.25
C PRO A 96 16.73 -4.40 -5.74
N ILE A 97 16.65 -3.40 -6.62
CA ILE A 97 16.51 -3.63 -8.06
C ILE A 97 17.81 -4.16 -8.70
N ARG A 98 18.97 -3.87 -8.08
CA ARG A 98 20.29 -4.10 -8.67
C ARG A 98 20.53 -5.52 -9.18
N PRO A 99 20.20 -6.61 -8.43
CA PRO A 99 20.36 -7.98 -8.92
C PRO A 99 19.45 -8.33 -10.10
N LEU A 100 18.38 -7.57 -10.32
CA LEU A 100 17.37 -7.84 -11.36
C LEU A 100 17.62 -7.03 -12.65
N LEU A 101 18.49 -6.01 -12.63
CA LEU A 101 18.69 -5.09 -13.76
C LEU A 101 19.06 -5.79 -15.08
N GLY A 102 19.80 -6.90 -15.01
CA GLY A 102 20.18 -7.68 -16.20
C GLY A 102 19.10 -8.65 -16.69
N ARG A 103 18.03 -8.85 -15.92
CA ARG A 103 16.97 -9.83 -16.18
C ARG A 103 15.65 -9.19 -16.63
N LEU A 104 15.36 -7.98 -16.16
CA LEU A 104 14.11 -7.28 -16.50
C LEU A 104 14.19 -6.69 -17.91
N SER A 105 13.18 -6.90 -18.75
CA SER A 105 13.11 -6.39 -20.12
C SER A 105 13.16 -4.86 -20.17
N PHE A 106 12.58 -4.16 -19.19
CA PHE A 106 12.58 -2.70 -19.17
C PHE A 106 13.93 -2.07 -18.76
N THR A 107 14.86 -2.86 -18.19
CA THR A 107 16.20 -2.38 -17.77
C THR A 107 17.38 -3.04 -18.50
N SER A 108 17.24 -4.28 -18.94
CA SER A 108 18.34 -5.07 -19.52
C SER A 108 18.89 -4.43 -20.79
N GLY A 109 20.22 -4.40 -20.91
CA GLY A 109 20.92 -3.78 -22.04
C GLY A 109 20.83 -2.24 -22.12
N ARG A 110 20.27 -1.55 -21.12
CA ARG A 110 20.08 -0.09 -21.14
C ARG A 110 20.96 0.61 -20.09
N ALA A 111 21.95 1.36 -20.55
CA ALA A 111 22.78 2.21 -19.67
C ALA A 111 21.94 3.24 -18.89
N SER A 112 20.83 3.70 -19.47
CA SER A 112 19.89 4.67 -18.88
C SER A 112 18.59 4.02 -18.37
N TRP A 113 18.66 2.82 -17.80
CA TRP A 113 17.50 2.08 -17.28
C TRP A 113 16.59 2.91 -16.35
N GLY A 114 17.16 3.89 -15.63
CA GLY A 114 16.42 4.80 -14.75
C GLY A 114 15.45 5.76 -15.45
N TYR A 115 15.52 5.91 -16.78
CA TYR A 115 14.66 6.83 -17.52
C TYR A 115 13.18 6.46 -17.45
N GLN A 116 12.85 5.17 -17.60
CA GLN A 116 11.46 4.67 -17.51
C GLN A 116 10.82 4.98 -16.15
N LEU A 117 11.60 4.90 -15.08
CA LEU A 117 11.14 5.14 -13.71
C LEU A 117 10.72 6.61 -13.47
N ARG A 118 11.10 7.54 -14.36
CA ARG A 118 10.69 8.96 -14.27
C ARG A 118 9.22 9.18 -14.64
N PHE A 119 8.59 8.23 -15.33
CA PHE A 119 7.17 8.35 -15.70
C PHE A 119 6.22 8.19 -14.51
N GLY A 120 6.70 7.71 -13.36
CA GLY A 120 5.90 7.62 -12.13
C GLY A 120 4.92 6.44 -12.11
N PHE A 121 4.36 6.06 -13.26
CA PHE A 121 3.42 4.95 -13.40
C PHE A 121 3.43 4.40 -14.83
N PHE A 122 3.90 3.17 -15.03
CA PHE A 122 4.03 2.55 -16.36
C PHE A 122 3.76 1.05 -16.34
N GLU A 123 3.36 0.52 -17.50
CA GLU A 123 3.06 -0.90 -17.69
C GLU A 123 4.36 -1.67 -17.95
N ILE A 124 4.44 -2.88 -17.40
CA ILE A 124 5.51 -3.85 -17.67
C ILE A 124 4.92 -5.15 -18.18
N ASP A 125 5.75 -5.96 -18.85
CA ASP A 125 5.32 -7.28 -19.29
C ASP A 125 5.12 -8.25 -18.11
N LYS A 126 4.48 -9.38 -18.40
CA LYS A 126 4.16 -10.41 -17.42
C LYS A 126 5.42 -11.05 -16.82
N ASN A 127 6.44 -11.30 -17.63
CA ASN A 127 7.67 -11.97 -17.21
C ASN A 127 8.47 -11.10 -16.23
N ASP A 128 8.56 -9.79 -16.48
CA ASP A 128 9.18 -8.84 -15.56
C ASP A 128 8.42 -8.78 -14.22
N ALA A 129 7.09 -8.78 -14.26
CA ALA A 129 6.28 -8.82 -13.04
C ALA A 129 6.50 -10.11 -12.23
N GLU A 130 6.63 -11.26 -12.91
CA GLU A 130 6.92 -12.56 -12.30
C GLU A 130 8.31 -12.59 -11.66
N LEU A 131 9.33 -12.09 -12.36
CA LEU A 131 10.70 -12.00 -11.83
C LEU A 131 10.78 -11.13 -10.57
N ILE A 132 10.04 -10.02 -10.53
CA ILE A 132 9.98 -9.15 -9.35
C ILE A 132 9.21 -9.85 -8.23
N ALA A 133 8.08 -10.49 -8.53
CA ALA A 133 7.28 -11.21 -7.55
C ALA A 133 8.06 -12.36 -6.89
N GLU A 134 8.80 -13.15 -7.69
CA GLU A 134 9.68 -14.21 -7.19
C GLU A 134 10.72 -13.68 -6.20
N ALA A 135 11.30 -12.51 -6.49
CA ALA A 135 12.31 -11.92 -5.63
C ALA A 135 11.70 -11.31 -4.34
N MET A 136 10.47 -10.80 -4.40
CA MET A 136 9.80 -10.14 -3.28
C MET A 136 9.04 -11.09 -2.35
N LEU A 137 8.52 -12.21 -2.87
CA LEU A 137 7.62 -13.11 -2.16
C LEU A 137 8.37 -14.37 -1.72
N SER A 138 8.40 -14.65 -0.42
CA SER A 138 9.03 -15.86 0.14
C SER A 138 8.32 -17.17 -0.23
N ALA A 139 7.17 -17.10 -0.93
CA ALA A 139 6.41 -18.24 -1.46
C ALA A 139 5.71 -17.84 -2.79
N PRO A 140 6.37 -17.98 -3.95
CA PRO A 140 5.85 -17.52 -5.24
C PRO A 140 4.56 -18.23 -5.70
N GLU A 141 4.20 -19.38 -5.10
CA GLU A 141 2.96 -20.11 -5.39
C GLU A 141 1.67 -19.31 -5.11
N GLN A 142 1.74 -18.23 -4.31
CA GLN A 142 0.60 -17.31 -4.09
C GLN A 142 0.30 -16.42 -5.30
N PHE A 143 1.20 -16.37 -6.28
CA PHE A 143 1.13 -15.53 -7.48
C PHE A 143 0.33 -16.19 -8.62
N GLU A 144 0.20 -17.51 -8.62
CA GLU A 144 -0.50 -18.30 -9.65
C GLU A 144 -1.94 -18.72 -9.28
N LEU A 145 -2.37 -18.53 -8.03
CA LEU A 145 -3.68 -19.02 -7.59
C LEU A 145 -4.86 -18.26 -8.23
N PRO A 146 -5.81 -18.95 -8.89
CA PRO A 146 -7.02 -18.35 -9.44
C PRO A 146 -7.88 -17.67 -8.36
N ASP A 147 -8.60 -16.62 -8.76
CA ASP A 147 -9.38 -15.69 -7.90
C ASP A 147 -10.29 -16.36 -6.86
N ARG A 148 -10.73 -17.59 -7.11
CA ARG A 148 -11.70 -18.30 -6.26
C ARG A 148 -11.19 -18.70 -4.88
N LEU A 149 -9.88 -18.74 -4.63
CA LEU A 149 -9.33 -19.12 -3.31
C LEU A 149 -8.98 -17.94 -2.39
N ARG A 150 -9.08 -16.68 -2.85
CA ARG A 150 -8.73 -15.50 -2.04
C ARG A 150 -9.74 -15.23 -0.91
N SER A 151 -11.02 -15.56 -1.11
CA SER A 151 -12.09 -15.30 -0.11
C SER A 151 -11.96 -16.12 1.17
N SER A 152 -11.27 -17.26 1.16
CA SER A 152 -11.26 -18.18 2.31
C SER A 152 -10.22 -17.85 3.40
N ARG A 153 -9.44 -16.76 3.28
CA ARG A 153 -8.51 -16.30 4.34
C ARG A 153 -8.95 -15.01 5.06
N LYS A 154 -10.14 -14.46 4.79
CA LYS A 154 -10.73 -13.39 5.62
C LYS A 154 -11.35 -13.96 6.91
N ILE A 155 -10.53 -14.48 7.83
CA ILE A 155 -10.86 -14.69 9.25
C ILE A 155 -9.52 -14.56 10.00
N ALA A 156 -9.23 -13.62 10.91
CA ALA A 156 -10.07 -12.79 11.76
C ALA A 156 -9.37 -11.44 12.07
N ARG A 157 -10.14 -10.35 12.12
CA ARG A 157 -9.85 -9.25 13.03
C ARG A 157 -11.16 -8.55 13.38
N ALA A 158 -11.72 -8.88 14.53
CA ALA A 158 -12.81 -8.13 15.16
C ALA A 158 -12.22 -6.89 15.87
N PRO A 159 -12.95 -5.76 15.96
CA PRO A 159 -12.49 -4.61 16.73
C PRO A 159 -12.75 -4.82 18.22
N ALA A 160 -11.75 -4.51 19.05
CA ALA A 160 -11.92 -4.38 20.49
C ALA A 160 -12.41 -2.96 20.80
N SER A 161 -13.67 -2.84 21.17
CA SER A 161 -14.23 -1.66 21.85
C SER A 161 -14.90 -2.14 23.13
N ALA A 162 -14.13 -2.23 24.21
CA ALA A 162 -14.65 -2.48 25.54
C ALA A 162 -15.04 -1.16 26.20
N SER A 163 -16.34 -0.89 26.26
CA SER A 163 -16.94 0.16 27.07
C SER A 163 -16.82 -0.23 28.55
N LEU A 164 -16.04 0.53 29.33
CA LEU A 164 -16.04 0.46 30.79
C LEU A 164 -16.30 1.85 31.37
N THR A 165 -17.49 2.05 31.93
CA THR A 165 -17.70 2.97 33.06
C THR A 165 -18.74 2.35 33.99
N ARG A 166 -18.28 2.02 35.21
CA ARG A 166 -19.04 1.40 36.31
C ARG A 166 -20.10 2.36 36.86
N PRO A 167 -21.24 1.86 37.39
CA PRO A 167 -22.06 2.63 38.32
C PRO A 167 -21.47 2.54 39.73
N SER A 168 -21.44 3.67 40.44
CA SER A 168 -21.06 3.75 41.85
C SER A 168 -22.05 4.63 42.61
N SER A 169 -22.48 4.10 43.76
CA SER A 169 -23.09 4.74 44.94
C SER A 169 -24.62 4.65 45.11
N ARG A 170 -25.03 3.66 45.92
CA ARG A 170 -26.08 3.82 46.93
C ARG A 170 -25.56 3.24 48.25
N GLY A 171 -25.24 4.12 49.18
CA GLY A 171 -24.92 3.81 50.57
C GLY A 171 -25.47 4.94 51.42
N SER A 172 -26.56 4.64 52.14
CA SER A 172 -27.29 5.52 53.04
C SER A 172 -26.52 5.71 54.36
N ALA A 173 -26.38 6.95 54.84
CA ALA A 173 -26.24 7.25 56.27
C ALA A 173 -26.55 8.74 56.58
N ARG A 174 -27.75 8.94 57.14
CA ARG A 174 -28.18 9.84 58.24
C ARG A 174 -27.62 11.27 58.38
N ALA A 175 -28.60 12.17 58.57
CA ALA A 175 -28.51 13.55 59.01
C ALA A 175 -27.99 13.72 60.45
N ILE A 176 -27.21 14.79 60.68
CA ILE A 176 -27.10 15.54 61.94
C ILE A 176 -26.89 17.04 61.58
N GLU A 177 -27.57 17.90 62.34
CA GLU A 177 -27.87 19.34 62.20
C GLU A 177 -26.67 20.33 62.28
N PRO A 178 -26.88 21.64 61.96
CA PRO A 178 -25.84 22.65 61.98
C PRO A 178 -25.68 23.27 63.38
N ASN A 179 -24.44 23.65 63.75
CA ASN A 179 -24.23 24.61 64.82
C ASN A 179 -23.19 25.66 64.42
N PHE A 180 -23.59 26.91 64.60
CA PHE A 180 -22.82 28.13 64.38
C PHE A 180 -21.77 28.30 65.49
N GLY A 181 -20.61 28.84 65.11
CA GLY A 181 -19.57 29.36 65.98
C GLY A 181 -18.69 30.33 65.20
#